data_AF-A0A938T5S0-F1
#
_entry.id   AF-A0A938T5S0-F1
#
_cell.length_a   1.000
_cell.length_b   1.000
_cell.length_c   1.000
_cell.angle_alpha   90.00
_cell.angle_beta   90.00
_cell.angle_gamma   90.00
#
_symmetry.space_group_name_H-M   'P 1'
#
loop_
_entity.id
_entity.type
_entity.pdbx_description
1 polymer ?
#
loop_
_entity_poly.entity_id
_entity_poly.type
_entity_poly.pdbx_seq_one_letter_code
_entity_poly.pdbx_strand_id
1 'polypeptide(L)'
;MEKGEKNKKYKAISIYKKRWRKFKSLKRGYYSFLALIVLYVLSFILPLFIGRDALIVKYNGEYYFPVFKFYEAKLYNQNITGEANYRLLKKQFQEENGDNWVLMPLYPYGPNENLLEETEGTPPHKPSASHILGTDDRARDVFSRLAYGFNISISFALAVTLFSFLIGIIIGAVSGYYGGKVDITIQRLIEIWITLPFLYIMIILSSIIIPNFTWLAIIMILFSWMGITFYIRGEFLREKSKDYVIAAVAMGASNTKIIFSHILPNSLTPVISFIPFAVVGNIAILVSLDFLGFGLPPPTPSWGQLMQQGMSNIQNWWLVVFPLAAQFLTLLCIVFIGESVREAFDPKVYSRLK
;
A
#
# COMPACT_ATOMS: atom_id res chain seq x y z
N MET A 1 62.42 23.57 5.19
CA MET A 1 61.28 23.49 6.13
C MET A 1 60.13 22.76 5.45
N GLU A 2 60.14 21.44 5.53
CA GLU A 2 58.96 20.60 5.25
C GLU A 2 57.98 20.72 6.42
N LYS A 3 56.69 20.83 6.13
CA LYS A 3 55.61 19.99 6.70
C LYS A 3 54.23 20.52 6.31
N GLY A 4 53.47 19.68 5.60
CA GLY A 4 52.10 19.41 6.03
C GLY A 4 50.95 19.93 5.19
N GLU A 5 51.01 19.89 3.85
CA GLU A 5 49.76 19.86 3.07
C GLU A 5 49.08 18.50 3.29
N LYS A 6 48.14 18.49 4.24
CA LYS A 6 47.26 17.35 4.53
C LYS A 6 46.55 16.95 3.24
N ASN A 7 47.01 15.83 2.71
CA ASN A 7 46.34 14.99 1.73
C ASN A 7 44.91 14.66 2.23
N LYS A 8 43.93 15.52 1.96
CA LYS A 8 42.52 15.23 2.22
C LYS A 8 42.13 14.10 1.28
N LYS A 9 42.25 12.86 1.76
CA LYS A 9 41.66 11.67 1.13
C LYS A 9 40.20 11.97 0.84
N TYR A 10 39.89 12.33 -0.40
CA TYR A 10 38.51 12.35 -0.90
C TYR A 10 38.02 10.90 -0.84
N LYS A 11 37.38 10.52 0.26
CA LYS A 11 36.72 9.21 0.38
C LYS A 11 35.69 9.16 -0.74
N ALA A 12 35.92 8.32 -1.75
CA ALA A 12 34.98 8.12 -2.85
C ALA A 12 33.65 7.63 -2.27
N ILE A 13 32.64 8.50 -2.27
CA ILE A 13 31.31 8.16 -1.77
C ILE A 13 30.62 7.32 -2.86
N SER A 14 30.16 6.13 -2.50
CA SER A 14 29.35 5.27 -3.38
C SER A 14 28.16 6.02 -3.99
N ILE A 15 27.82 5.70 -5.24
CA ILE A 15 26.71 6.31 -5.99
C ILE A 15 25.41 6.24 -5.18
N TYR A 16 25.13 5.11 -4.53
CA TYR A 16 23.94 4.95 -3.68
C TYR A 16 23.90 5.95 -2.52
N LYS A 17 25.06 6.21 -1.88
CA LYS A 17 25.16 7.18 -0.79
C LYS A 17 25.03 8.62 -1.28
N LYS A 18 25.46 8.93 -2.51
CA LYS A 18 25.20 10.24 -3.15
C LYS A 18 23.71 10.42 -3.43
N ARG A 19 23.06 9.43 -4.04
CA ARG A 19 21.61 9.43 -4.33
C ARG A 19 20.79 9.60 -3.05
N TRP A 20 21.13 8.86 -2.00
CA TRP A 20 20.46 8.97 -0.70
C TRP A 20 20.62 10.36 -0.05
N ARG A 21 21.81 10.96 -0.14
CA ARG A 21 22.01 12.35 0.33
C ARG A 21 21.20 13.35 -0.47
N LYS A 22 21.12 13.19 -1.80
CA LYS A 22 20.28 14.03 -2.66
C LYS A 22 18.80 13.88 -2.28
N PHE A 23 18.31 12.65 -2.09
CA PHE A 23 16.96 12.39 -1.62
C PHE A 23 16.66 13.10 -0.28
N LYS A 24 17.56 13.00 0.71
CA LYS A 24 17.41 13.69 2.01
C LYS A 24 17.40 15.22 1.91
N SER A 25 18.06 15.79 0.90
CA SER A 25 18.00 17.24 0.67
C SER A 25 16.65 17.72 0.15
N LEU A 26 15.86 16.82 -0.47
CA LEU A 26 14.52 17.09 -0.98
C LEU A 26 13.50 16.96 0.17
N LYS A 27 13.36 18.04 0.94
CA LYS A 27 12.58 18.07 2.20
C LYS A 27 11.16 17.51 2.04
N ARG A 28 10.44 17.89 0.98
CA ARG A 28 9.05 17.45 0.74
C ARG A 28 8.95 15.93 0.64
N GLY A 29 9.67 15.31 -0.28
CA GLY A 29 9.65 13.86 -0.42
C GLY A 29 10.26 13.11 0.75
N TYR A 30 11.28 13.67 1.42
CA TYR A 30 11.87 13.02 2.60
C TYR A 30 10.91 12.96 3.79
N TYR A 31 10.18 14.05 4.09
CA TYR A 31 9.18 14.04 5.15
C TYR A 31 7.95 13.22 4.79
N SER A 32 7.49 13.26 3.54
CA SER A 32 6.43 12.37 3.06
C SER A 32 6.83 10.90 3.17
N PHE A 33 8.08 10.55 2.85
CA PHE A 33 8.63 9.21 3.02
C PHE A 33 8.60 8.76 4.48
N LEU A 34 9.08 9.62 5.38
CA LEU A 34 9.09 9.31 6.81
C LEU A 34 7.67 9.14 7.35
N ALA A 35 6.76 10.08 7.04
CA ALA A 35 5.38 10.03 7.49
C ALA A 35 4.68 8.76 6.98
N LEU A 36 4.81 8.44 5.69
CA LEU A 36 4.15 7.29 5.09
C LEU A 36 4.70 5.97 5.65
N ILE A 37 6.03 5.85 5.84
CA ILE A 37 6.62 4.64 6.45
C ILE A 37 6.17 4.49 7.90
N VAL A 38 6.19 5.56 8.68
CA VAL A 38 5.75 5.51 10.08
C VAL A 38 4.29 5.09 10.15
N LEU A 39 3.40 5.72 9.38
CA LEU A 39 1.99 5.34 9.32
C LEU A 39 1.80 3.90 8.84
N TYR A 40 2.54 3.45 7.84
CA TYR A 40 2.43 2.08 7.33
C TYR A 40 2.91 1.05 8.35
N VAL A 41 4.04 1.28 9.04
CA VAL A 41 4.52 0.39 10.11
C VAL A 41 3.54 0.37 11.28
N LEU A 42 3.04 1.53 11.73
CA LEU A 42 2.02 1.61 12.76
C LEU A 42 0.73 0.90 12.35
N SER A 43 0.42 0.86 11.06
CA SER A 43 -0.80 0.23 10.55
C SER A 43 -0.86 -1.29 10.80
N PHE A 44 0.28 -1.97 10.94
CA PHE A 44 0.34 -3.41 11.26
C PHE A 44 0.03 -3.72 12.73
N ILE A 45 0.17 -2.73 13.60
CA ILE A 45 -0.08 -2.85 15.03
C ILE A 45 -1.31 -2.04 15.45
N LEU A 46 -2.21 -1.74 14.50
CA LEU A 46 -3.48 -1.05 14.76
C LEU A 46 -4.30 -1.66 15.88
N PRO A 47 -4.44 -3.01 16.02
CA PRO A 47 -5.22 -3.58 17.12
C PRO A 47 -4.78 -3.11 18.52
N LEU A 48 -3.54 -2.64 18.70
CA LEU A 48 -3.05 -2.09 19.96
C LEU A 48 -3.50 -0.64 20.23
N PHE A 49 -3.90 0.10 19.19
CA PHE A 49 -4.25 1.52 19.27
C PHE A 49 -5.70 1.81 18.91
N ILE A 50 -6.25 1.06 17.95
CA ILE A 50 -7.55 1.25 17.34
C ILE A 50 -8.19 -0.13 17.21
N GLY A 51 -9.15 -0.46 18.07
CA GLY A 51 -9.77 -1.77 18.07
C GLY A 51 -10.84 -1.95 19.12
N ARG A 52 -11.68 -2.96 18.94
CA ARG A 52 -12.72 -3.35 19.89
C ARG A 52 -12.14 -4.06 21.12
N ASP A 53 -11.06 -4.82 20.94
CA ASP A 53 -10.54 -5.72 21.96
C ASP A 53 -9.75 -4.97 23.02
N ALA A 54 -9.87 -5.41 24.28
CA ALA A 54 -9.04 -4.87 25.35
C ALA A 54 -7.59 -5.33 25.22
N LEU A 55 -6.67 -4.47 25.64
CA LEU A 55 -5.24 -4.81 25.72
C LEU A 55 -5.00 -5.79 26.86
N ILE A 56 -5.55 -5.46 28.04
CA ILE A 56 -5.40 -6.23 29.27
C ILE A 56 -6.70 -6.18 30.05
N VAL A 57 -7.13 -7.33 30.56
CA VAL A 57 -8.25 -7.45 31.51
C VAL A 57 -7.72 -8.14 32.75
N LYS A 58 -7.87 -7.50 33.92
CA LYS A 58 -7.69 -8.14 35.21
C LYS A 58 -9.06 -8.57 35.73
N TYR A 59 -9.24 -9.88 35.92
CA TYR A 59 -10.49 -10.44 36.41
C TYR A 59 -10.21 -11.56 37.42
N ASN A 60 -10.75 -11.44 38.63
CA ASN A 60 -10.60 -12.40 39.73
C ASN A 60 -9.14 -12.79 40.05
N GLY A 61 -8.22 -11.82 39.94
CA GLY A 61 -6.79 -12.02 40.22
C GLY A 61 -5.95 -12.54 39.05
N GLU A 62 -6.57 -12.93 37.93
CA GLU A 62 -5.87 -13.35 36.71
C GLU A 62 -5.81 -12.24 35.65
N TYR A 63 -4.79 -12.30 34.79
CA TYR A 63 -4.60 -11.38 33.67
C TYR A 63 -4.92 -12.06 32.35
N TYR A 64 -5.80 -11.44 31.58
CA TYR A 64 -6.18 -11.87 30.24
C TYR A 64 -5.74 -10.83 29.21
N PHE A 65 -5.33 -11.30 28.03
CA PHE A 65 -4.87 -10.46 26.92
C PHE A 65 -5.75 -10.66 25.67
N PRO A 66 -6.94 -10.04 25.61
CA PRO A 66 -7.90 -10.23 24.52
C PRO A 66 -7.38 -9.90 23.12
N VAL A 67 -6.50 -8.90 23.00
CA VAL A 67 -5.93 -8.50 21.71
C VAL A 67 -5.18 -9.62 20.97
N PHE A 68 -4.76 -10.68 21.67
CA PHE A 68 -4.07 -11.83 21.07
C PHE A 68 -4.89 -13.12 21.10
N LYS A 69 -5.96 -13.19 21.90
CA LYS A 69 -6.71 -14.42 22.12
C LYS A 69 -8.17 -14.12 22.37
N PHE A 70 -9.02 -14.90 21.72
CA PHE A 70 -10.46 -14.87 21.92
C PHE A 70 -10.84 -15.33 23.34
N TYR A 71 -11.71 -14.58 24.00
CA TYR A 71 -12.34 -14.94 25.27
C TYR A 71 -13.86 -14.79 25.18
N GLU A 72 -14.57 -15.83 25.64
CA GLU A 72 -16.04 -15.82 25.65
C GLU A 72 -16.60 -14.84 26.67
N ALA A 73 -17.71 -14.20 26.33
CA ALA A 73 -18.44 -13.27 27.19
C ALA A 73 -18.86 -13.90 28.54
N LYS A 74 -19.16 -15.21 28.55
CA LYS A 74 -19.54 -15.97 29.75
C LYS A 74 -18.45 -15.98 30.82
N LEU A 75 -17.18 -15.91 30.44
CA LEU A 75 -16.05 -15.86 31.39
C LEU A 75 -16.18 -14.65 32.32
N TYR A 76 -16.71 -13.53 31.80
CA TYR A 76 -16.83 -12.25 32.50
C TYR A 76 -18.25 -11.96 32.98
N ASN A 77 -19.09 -12.99 33.13
CA ASN A 77 -20.50 -12.87 33.54
C ASN A 77 -21.36 -11.99 32.61
N GLN A 78 -21.01 -11.87 31.33
CA GLN A 78 -21.83 -11.15 30.35
C GLN A 78 -22.86 -12.08 29.71
N ASN A 79 -24.12 -11.63 29.63
CA ASN A 79 -25.23 -12.34 28.96
C ASN A 79 -25.21 -12.17 27.43
N ILE A 80 -24.02 -12.18 26.82
CA ILE A 80 -23.83 -12.02 25.37
C ILE A 80 -23.34 -13.35 24.82
N THR A 81 -23.78 -13.71 23.61
CA THR A 81 -23.26 -14.89 22.90
C THR A 81 -22.00 -14.53 22.12
N GLY A 82 -20.96 -15.34 22.26
CA GLY A 82 -19.69 -15.15 21.56
C GLY A 82 -18.66 -14.34 22.35
N GLU A 83 -17.96 -13.44 21.66
CA GLU A 83 -16.87 -12.65 22.25
C GLU A 83 -17.36 -11.62 23.24
N ALA A 84 -16.61 -11.44 24.34
CA ALA A 84 -16.91 -10.42 25.34
C ALA A 84 -16.95 -9.00 24.73
N ASN A 85 -17.85 -8.16 25.26
CA ASN A 85 -17.83 -6.72 24.98
C ASN A 85 -17.01 -6.03 26.07
N TYR A 86 -15.75 -5.74 25.79
CA TYR A 86 -14.82 -5.16 26.75
C TYR A 86 -15.15 -3.72 27.14
N ARG A 87 -15.87 -2.96 26.29
CA ARG A 87 -16.33 -1.60 26.63
C ARG A 87 -17.43 -1.64 27.67
N LEU A 88 -18.39 -2.56 27.52
CA LEU A 88 -19.41 -2.81 28.55
C LEU A 88 -18.76 -3.37 29.83
N LEU A 89 -17.79 -4.27 29.68
CA LEU A 89 -17.07 -4.83 30.82
C LEU A 89 -16.34 -3.77 31.65
N LYS A 90 -15.71 -2.80 30.96
CA LYS A 90 -15.05 -1.67 31.62
C LYS A 90 -16.03 -0.84 32.44
N LYS A 91 -17.25 -0.59 31.93
CA LYS A 91 -18.31 0.12 32.67
C LYS A 91 -18.76 -0.70 33.88
N GLN A 92 -19.01 -1.99 33.69
CA GLN A 92 -19.41 -2.90 34.77
C GLN A 92 -18.40 -2.92 35.92
N PHE A 93 -17.10 -3.07 35.62
CA PHE A 93 -16.07 -3.07 36.67
C PHE A 93 -15.90 -1.71 37.36
N GLN A 94 -16.19 -0.61 36.68
CA GLN A 94 -16.21 0.73 37.28
C GLN A 94 -17.39 0.90 38.26
N GLU A 95 -18.54 0.28 37.97
CA GLU A 95 -19.71 0.32 38.85
C GLU A 95 -19.57 -0.62 40.07
N GLU A 96 -18.96 -1.78 39.88
CA GLU A 96 -18.76 -2.79 40.94
C GLU A 96 -17.73 -2.36 42.01
N ASN A 97 -16.92 -1.32 41.78
CA ASN A 97 -15.87 -0.82 42.69
C ASN A 97 -14.95 -1.94 43.25
N GLY A 98 -14.63 -2.94 42.42
CA GLY A 98 -13.79 -4.08 42.77
C GLY A 98 -12.31 -3.92 42.36
N ASP A 99 -11.54 -5.01 42.47
CA ASP A 99 -10.13 -5.09 42.03
C ASP A 99 -9.98 -5.40 40.52
N ASN A 100 -11.10 -5.60 39.82
CA ASN A 100 -11.15 -5.90 38.40
C ASN A 100 -11.03 -4.62 37.57
N TRP A 101 -10.28 -4.66 36.48
CA TRP A 101 -10.15 -3.51 35.59
C TRP A 101 -9.85 -3.94 34.15
N VAL A 102 -10.18 -3.04 33.22
CA VAL A 102 -9.97 -3.23 31.77
C VAL A 102 -9.17 -2.06 31.21
N LEU A 103 -8.06 -2.38 30.54
CA LEU A 103 -7.29 -1.43 29.75
C LEU A 103 -7.68 -1.57 28.28
N MET A 104 -8.33 -0.54 27.76
CA MET A 104 -8.73 -0.45 26.35
C MET A 104 -7.63 0.24 25.52
N PRO A 105 -7.59 -0.02 24.21
CA PRO A 105 -6.77 0.77 23.28
C PRO A 105 -7.20 2.24 23.26
N LEU A 106 -6.33 3.09 22.70
CA LEU A 106 -6.53 4.54 22.66
C LEU A 106 -7.85 4.93 21.99
N TYR A 107 -8.22 4.22 20.92
CA TYR A 107 -9.50 4.35 20.22
C TYR A 107 -10.26 3.01 20.25
N PRO A 108 -11.22 2.84 21.17
CA PRO A 108 -11.82 1.54 21.47
C PRO A 108 -12.94 1.14 20.50
N TYR A 109 -12.74 1.29 19.19
CA TYR A 109 -13.75 0.97 18.18
C TYR A 109 -13.18 0.08 17.09
N GLY A 110 -13.80 -1.07 16.86
CA GLY A 110 -13.38 -2.00 15.80
C GLY A 110 -13.86 -1.57 14.40
N PRO A 111 -13.13 -1.90 13.32
CA PRO A 111 -13.51 -1.52 11.96
C PRO A 111 -14.75 -2.28 11.41
N ASN A 112 -15.06 -3.43 12.00
CA ASN A 112 -16.19 -4.29 11.62
C ASN A 112 -17.28 -4.35 12.70
N GLU A 113 -17.08 -3.63 13.81
CA GLU A 113 -17.99 -3.63 14.95
C GLU A 113 -19.27 -2.86 14.63
N ASN A 114 -20.42 -3.46 14.93
CA ASN A 114 -21.71 -2.81 14.79
C ASN A 114 -22.06 -2.09 16.11
N LEU A 115 -22.26 -0.76 16.04
CA LEU A 115 -22.47 0.09 17.20
C LEU A 115 -23.93 0.53 17.39
N LEU A 116 -24.88 -0.09 16.68
CA LEU A 116 -26.31 0.26 16.73
C LEU A 116 -26.88 0.32 18.15
N GLU A 117 -26.44 -0.56 19.05
CA GLU A 117 -26.92 -0.60 20.44
C GLU A 117 -26.38 0.55 21.29
N GLU A 118 -25.29 1.20 20.87
CA GLU A 118 -24.60 2.26 21.61
C GLU A 118 -24.86 3.66 21.05
N THR A 119 -25.41 3.74 19.84
CA THR A 119 -25.71 4.99 19.16
C THR A 119 -27.22 5.18 19.06
N GLU A 120 -27.71 6.35 19.47
CA GLU A 120 -29.12 6.71 19.32
C GLU A 120 -29.44 7.19 17.90
N GLY A 121 -30.52 6.66 17.33
CA GLY A 121 -31.03 7.05 16.02
C GLY A 121 -30.73 6.03 14.92
N THR A 122 -31.06 6.41 13.69
CA THR A 122 -30.82 5.57 12.50
C THR A 122 -29.46 5.92 11.90
N PRO A 123 -28.56 4.96 11.66
CA PRO A 123 -27.30 5.22 10.97
C PRO A 123 -27.54 5.69 9.52
N PRO A 124 -26.58 6.41 8.91
CA PRO A 124 -25.27 6.80 9.45
C PRO A 124 -25.33 7.98 10.44
N HIS A 125 -24.48 7.95 11.48
CA HIS A 125 -24.39 9.02 12.47
C HIS A 125 -23.29 10.02 12.12
N LYS A 126 -23.59 11.31 12.29
CA LYS A 126 -22.64 12.41 12.10
C LYS A 126 -21.45 12.32 13.06
N PRO A 127 -20.31 12.96 12.73
CA PRO A 127 -19.16 13.07 13.63
C PRO A 127 -19.55 13.52 15.04
N SER A 128 -19.01 12.82 16.05
CA SER A 128 -19.25 13.06 17.47
C SER A 128 -17.97 12.86 18.28
N ALA A 129 -18.00 13.17 19.58
CA ALA A 129 -16.84 12.97 20.46
C ALA A 129 -16.45 11.49 20.59
N SER A 130 -17.44 10.59 20.52
CA SER A 130 -17.23 9.13 20.54
C SER A 130 -16.78 8.61 19.18
N HIS A 131 -17.34 9.15 18.09
CA HIS A 131 -17.03 8.74 16.71
C HIS A 131 -16.48 9.94 15.94
N ILE A 132 -15.16 10.13 15.98
CA ILE A 132 -14.50 11.36 15.52
C ILE A 132 -14.85 11.69 14.06
N LEU A 133 -15.01 10.67 13.22
CA LEU A 133 -15.35 10.80 11.80
C LEU A 133 -16.77 10.32 11.46
N GLY A 134 -17.59 10.06 12.48
CA GLY A 134 -18.94 9.52 12.36
C GLY A 134 -18.98 8.01 12.15
N THR A 135 -20.17 7.50 11.84
CA THR A 135 -20.39 6.08 11.52
C THR A 135 -20.86 5.92 10.08
N ASP A 136 -20.77 4.69 9.57
CA ASP A 136 -21.37 4.30 8.30
C ASP A 136 -22.84 3.83 8.44
N ASP A 137 -23.41 3.36 7.34
CA ASP A 137 -24.79 2.85 7.20
C ASP A 137 -25.13 1.65 8.09
N ARG A 138 -24.12 0.98 8.63
CA ARG A 138 -24.27 -0.18 9.54
C ARG A 138 -23.81 0.15 10.96
N ALA A 139 -23.72 1.45 11.28
CA ALA A 139 -23.18 1.95 12.54
C ALA A 139 -21.76 1.45 12.84
N ARG A 140 -20.91 1.26 11.82
CA ARG A 140 -19.48 0.96 12.03
C ARG A 140 -18.69 2.25 12.06
N ASP A 141 -17.64 2.30 12.86
CA ASP A 141 -16.83 3.50 13.02
C ASP A 141 -16.01 3.83 11.75
N VAL A 142 -16.17 5.05 11.22
CA VAL A 142 -15.53 5.49 9.97
C VAL A 142 -14.02 5.69 10.17
N PHE A 143 -13.58 6.19 11.33
CA PHE A 143 -12.15 6.42 11.58
C PHE A 143 -11.38 5.11 11.65
N SER A 144 -11.91 4.12 12.37
CA SER A 144 -11.34 2.76 12.39
C SER A 144 -11.32 2.16 10.99
N ARG A 145 -12.41 2.28 10.22
CA ARG A 145 -12.45 1.77 8.84
C ARG A 145 -11.43 2.46 7.93
N LEU A 146 -11.19 3.76 8.08
CA LEU A 146 -10.17 4.49 7.31
C LEU A 146 -8.75 4.02 7.65
N ALA A 147 -8.44 3.83 8.94
CA ALA A 147 -7.13 3.39 9.40
C ALA A 147 -6.79 1.97 8.94
N TYR A 148 -7.74 1.04 9.06
CA TYR A 148 -7.55 -0.32 8.55
C TYR A 148 -7.56 -0.36 7.01
N GLY A 149 -8.39 0.47 6.36
CA GLY A 149 -8.41 0.62 4.91
C GLY A 149 -7.07 1.12 4.36
N PHE A 150 -6.38 2.03 5.05
CA PHE A 150 -5.03 2.48 4.70
C PHE A 150 -4.03 1.32 4.61
N ASN A 151 -4.02 0.43 5.62
CA ASN A 151 -3.15 -0.74 5.63
C ASN A 151 -3.41 -1.65 4.41
N ILE A 152 -4.69 -1.94 4.17
CA ILE A 152 -5.13 -2.82 3.09
C ILE A 152 -4.75 -2.22 1.73
N SER A 153 -5.07 -0.95 1.49
CA SER A 153 -4.83 -0.29 0.21
C SER A 153 -3.35 -0.17 -0.13
N ILE A 154 -2.50 0.19 0.84
CA ILE A 154 -1.05 0.28 0.61
C ILE A 154 -0.45 -1.10 0.41
N SER A 155 -0.79 -2.08 1.26
CA SER A 155 -0.25 -3.44 1.14
C SER A 155 -0.62 -4.06 -0.20
N PHE A 156 -1.87 -3.87 -0.64
CA PHE A 156 -2.34 -4.30 -1.94
C PHE A 156 -1.56 -3.65 -3.08
N ALA A 157 -1.44 -2.32 -3.08
CA ALA A 157 -0.76 -1.60 -4.16
C ALA A 157 0.74 -1.89 -4.23
N LEU A 158 1.40 -2.11 -3.10
CA LEU A 158 2.80 -2.54 -3.05
C LEU A 158 2.97 -3.96 -3.60
N ALA A 159 2.10 -4.89 -3.21
CA ALA A 159 2.15 -6.27 -3.70
C ALA A 159 1.93 -6.33 -5.22
N VAL A 160 0.87 -5.69 -5.72
CA VAL A 160 0.58 -5.65 -7.17
C VAL A 160 1.73 -5.00 -7.93
N THR A 161 2.22 -3.84 -7.47
CA THR A 161 3.36 -3.16 -8.12
C THR A 161 4.59 -4.06 -8.17
N LEU A 162 4.94 -4.71 -7.06
CA LEU A 162 6.11 -5.58 -6.98
C LEU A 162 6.02 -6.73 -7.99
N PHE A 163 4.94 -7.51 -7.96
CA PHE A 163 4.82 -8.69 -8.82
C PHE A 163 4.63 -8.31 -10.30
N SER A 164 3.84 -7.28 -10.61
CA SER A 164 3.70 -6.78 -11.98
C SER A 164 5.02 -6.25 -12.54
N PHE A 165 5.82 -5.56 -11.73
CA PHE A 165 7.12 -5.06 -12.17
C PHE A 165 8.12 -6.20 -12.38
N LEU A 166 8.13 -7.22 -11.51
CA LEU A 166 8.95 -8.40 -11.72
C LEU A 166 8.63 -9.08 -13.06
N ILE A 167 7.35 -9.33 -13.33
CA ILE A 167 6.89 -9.92 -14.59
C ILE A 167 7.29 -9.05 -15.79
N GLY A 168 6.98 -7.75 -15.73
CA GLY A 168 7.26 -6.84 -16.84
C GLY A 168 8.74 -6.61 -17.09
N ILE A 169 9.58 -6.62 -16.05
CA ILE A 169 11.04 -6.56 -16.19
C ILE A 169 11.55 -7.82 -16.90
N ILE A 170 11.09 -9.01 -16.50
CA ILE A 170 11.51 -10.27 -17.12
C ILE A 170 11.10 -10.30 -18.59
N ILE A 171 9.83 -10.02 -18.90
CA ILE A 171 9.31 -10.06 -20.27
C ILE A 171 9.99 -8.99 -21.13
N GLY A 172 10.15 -7.77 -20.60
CA GLY A 172 10.81 -6.67 -21.31
C GLY A 172 12.29 -6.94 -21.56
N ALA A 173 12.98 -7.55 -20.60
CA ALA A 173 14.38 -7.95 -20.74
C ALA A 173 14.56 -9.01 -21.83
N VAL A 174 13.70 -10.03 -21.85
CA VAL A 174 13.72 -11.09 -22.87
C VAL A 174 13.41 -10.53 -24.25
N SER A 175 12.33 -9.74 -24.38
CA SER A 175 11.94 -9.09 -25.64
C SER A 175 13.05 -8.17 -26.17
N GLY A 176 13.59 -7.29 -25.32
CA GLY A 176 14.62 -6.33 -25.72
C GLY A 176 15.99 -6.96 -26.00
N TYR A 177 16.39 -8.00 -25.27
CA TYR A 177 17.67 -8.67 -25.48
C TYR A 177 17.69 -9.50 -26.76
N TYR A 178 16.71 -10.38 -26.95
CA TYR A 178 16.69 -11.28 -28.10
C TYR A 178 16.25 -10.58 -29.38
N GLY A 179 15.31 -9.63 -29.30
CA GLY A 179 14.82 -8.90 -30.48
C GLY A 179 14.13 -9.80 -31.52
N GLY A 180 13.93 -9.26 -32.73
CA GLY A 180 13.47 -10.03 -33.88
C GLY A 180 12.16 -10.78 -33.65
N LYS A 181 12.16 -12.10 -33.90
CA LYS A 181 10.97 -12.96 -33.77
C LYS A 181 10.45 -13.08 -32.33
N VAL A 182 11.34 -13.08 -31.33
CA VAL A 182 10.92 -13.16 -29.92
C VAL A 182 10.18 -11.89 -29.53
N ASP A 183 10.75 -10.75 -29.90
CA ASP A 183 10.18 -9.44 -29.62
C ASP A 183 8.82 -9.22 -30.31
N ILE A 184 8.72 -9.51 -31.62
CA ILE A 184 7.46 -9.33 -32.33
C ILE A 184 6.35 -10.24 -31.77
N THR A 185 6.65 -11.49 -31.41
CA THR A 185 5.66 -12.39 -30.81
C THR A 185 5.17 -11.87 -29.47
N ILE A 186 6.08 -11.44 -28.59
CA ILE A 186 5.71 -10.87 -27.28
C ILE A 186 4.86 -9.60 -27.47
N GLN A 187 5.24 -8.72 -28.40
CA GLN A 187 4.45 -7.51 -28.70
C GLN A 187 3.03 -7.85 -29.17
N ARG A 188 2.87 -8.80 -30.09
CA ARG A 188 1.54 -9.21 -30.56
C ARG A 188 0.68 -9.78 -29.45
N LEU A 189 1.27 -10.57 -28.54
CA LEU A 189 0.55 -11.06 -27.36
C LEU A 189 0.11 -9.92 -26.44
N ILE A 190 0.98 -8.93 -26.19
CA ILE A 190 0.64 -7.76 -25.38
C ILE A 190 -0.45 -6.90 -26.06
N GLU A 191 -0.36 -6.69 -27.37
CA GLU A 191 -1.36 -5.94 -28.15
C GLU A 191 -2.74 -6.60 -28.08
N ILE A 192 -2.81 -7.93 -28.18
CA ILE A 192 -4.07 -8.67 -27.99
C ILE A 192 -4.56 -8.51 -26.55
N TRP A 193 -3.67 -8.66 -25.56
CA TRP A 193 -4.05 -8.59 -24.15
C TRP A 193 -4.55 -7.21 -23.71
N ILE A 194 -3.91 -6.13 -24.17
CA ILE A 194 -4.27 -4.75 -23.80
C ILE A 194 -5.60 -4.32 -24.44
N THR A 195 -6.05 -4.99 -25.50
CA THR A 195 -7.38 -4.73 -26.09
C THR A 195 -8.51 -5.21 -25.19
N LEU A 196 -8.23 -6.08 -24.21
CA LEU A 196 -9.24 -6.56 -23.27
C LEU A 196 -9.64 -5.43 -22.30
N PRO A 197 -10.93 -5.05 -22.27
CA PRO A 197 -11.43 -4.00 -21.40
C PRO A 197 -11.46 -4.45 -19.93
N PHE A 198 -10.54 -3.91 -19.13
CA PHE A 198 -10.35 -4.28 -17.72
C PHE A 198 -11.64 -4.31 -16.89
N LEU A 199 -12.47 -3.26 -16.99
CA LEU A 199 -13.71 -3.18 -16.20
C LEU A 199 -14.73 -4.27 -16.58
N TYR A 200 -14.86 -4.62 -17.86
CA TYR A 200 -15.78 -5.70 -18.25
C TYR A 200 -15.30 -7.06 -17.76
N ILE A 201 -13.98 -7.30 -17.78
CA ILE A 201 -13.40 -8.52 -17.19
C ILE A 201 -13.68 -8.57 -15.68
N MET A 202 -13.51 -7.44 -14.98
CA MET A 202 -13.83 -7.36 -13.54
C MET A 202 -15.31 -7.65 -13.26
N ILE A 203 -16.23 -7.10 -14.06
CA ILE A 203 -17.68 -7.36 -13.94
C ILE A 203 -17.97 -8.86 -14.10
N ILE A 204 -17.50 -9.47 -15.19
CA ILE A 204 -17.74 -10.90 -15.50
C ILE A 204 -17.15 -11.81 -14.42
N LEU A 205 -15.94 -11.53 -13.95
CA LEU A 205 -15.29 -12.35 -12.93
C LEU A 205 -15.98 -12.22 -11.58
N SER A 206 -16.38 -11.00 -11.19
CA SER A 206 -17.08 -10.75 -9.93
C SER A 206 -18.46 -11.39 -9.85
N SER A 207 -19.11 -11.67 -11.00
CA SER A 207 -20.39 -12.37 -11.02
C SER A 207 -20.26 -13.89 -10.87
N ILE A 208 -19.07 -14.45 -11.08
CA ILE A 208 -18.82 -15.90 -11.00
C ILE A 208 -18.12 -16.25 -9.68
N ILE A 209 -17.20 -15.40 -9.23
CA ILE A 209 -16.33 -15.64 -8.07
C ILE A 209 -16.43 -14.45 -7.12
N ILE A 210 -16.63 -14.72 -5.82
CA ILE A 210 -16.57 -13.69 -4.78
C ILE A 210 -15.11 -13.22 -4.68
N PRO A 211 -14.80 -11.94 -4.97
CA PRO A 211 -13.44 -11.44 -4.90
C PRO A 211 -12.88 -11.57 -3.48
N ASN A 212 -11.59 -11.82 -3.35
CA ASN A 212 -10.86 -11.63 -2.10
C ASN A 212 -9.55 -10.89 -2.40
N PHE A 213 -8.81 -10.54 -1.36
CA PHE A 213 -7.55 -9.80 -1.49
C PHE A 213 -6.61 -10.43 -2.54
N THR A 214 -6.39 -11.73 -2.44
CA THR A 214 -5.46 -12.47 -3.31
C THR A 214 -5.97 -12.56 -4.74
N TRP A 215 -7.26 -12.88 -4.93
CA TRP A 215 -7.87 -12.96 -6.25
C TRP A 215 -7.83 -11.63 -6.99
N LEU A 216 -8.20 -10.54 -6.30
CA LEU A 216 -8.17 -9.19 -6.86
C LEU A 216 -6.72 -8.78 -7.22
N ALA A 217 -5.75 -9.11 -6.37
CA ALA A 217 -4.34 -8.86 -6.63
C ALA A 217 -3.84 -9.62 -7.86
N ILE A 218 -4.19 -10.90 -8.01
CA ILE A 218 -3.81 -11.72 -9.18
C ILE A 218 -4.35 -11.10 -10.46
N ILE A 219 -5.64 -10.74 -10.49
CA ILE A 219 -6.26 -10.13 -11.67
C ILE A 219 -5.55 -8.81 -12.00
N MET A 220 -5.33 -7.95 -11.01
CA MET A 220 -4.60 -6.69 -11.26
C MET A 220 -3.17 -6.92 -11.73
N ILE A 221 -2.48 -7.96 -11.23
CA ILE A 221 -1.14 -8.31 -11.67
C ILE A 221 -1.13 -8.69 -13.16
N LEU A 222 -2.12 -9.45 -13.62
CA LEU A 222 -2.27 -9.90 -15.01
C LEU A 222 -2.45 -8.76 -16.01
N PHE A 223 -2.92 -7.59 -15.58
CA PHE A 223 -3.10 -6.42 -16.44
C PHE A 223 -2.03 -5.34 -16.24
N SER A 224 -1.39 -5.25 -15.07
CA SER A 224 -0.53 -4.11 -14.73
C SER A 224 0.94 -4.24 -15.20
N TRP A 225 1.38 -5.43 -15.62
CA TRP A 225 2.79 -5.68 -16.01
C TRP A 225 3.18 -5.12 -17.40
N MET A 226 2.19 -4.86 -18.26
CA MET A 226 2.43 -4.49 -19.67
C MET A 226 3.14 -3.15 -19.81
N GLY A 227 2.74 -2.14 -19.02
CA GLY A 227 3.29 -0.78 -19.14
C GLY A 227 4.81 -0.73 -18.96
N ILE A 228 5.33 -1.31 -17.87
CA ILE A 228 6.77 -1.31 -17.58
C ILE A 228 7.59 -2.17 -18.56
N THR A 229 6.95 -3.18 -19.18
CA THR A 229 7.58 -4.04 -20.20
C THR A 229 8.11 -3.22 -21.37
N PHE A 230 7.33 -2.25 -21.86
CA PHE A 230 7.74 -1.41 -23.00
C PHE A 230 8.97 -0.55 -22.67
N TYR A 231 9.04 0.00 -21.45
CA TYR A 231 10.19 0.80 -21.02
C TYR A 231 11.45 -0.06 -20.86
N ILE A 232 11.34 -1.21 -20.19
CA ILE A 232 12.49 -2.11 -20.03
C ILE A 232 12.96 -2.63 -21.37
N ARG A 233 12.04 -3.00 -22.27
CA ARG A 233 12.37 -3.40 -23.64
C ARG A 233 13.18 -2.31 -24.35
N GLY A 234 12.73 -1.06 -24.31
CA GLY A 234 13.42 0.07 -24.92
C GLY A 234 14.83 0.27 -24.35
N GLU A 235 14.98 0.21 -23.03
CA GLU A 235 16.28 0.30 -22.38
C GLU A 235 17.19 -0.87 -22.77
N PHE A 236 16.68 -2.10 -22.84
CA PHE A 236 17.46 -3.26 -23.25
C PHE A 236 17.93 -3.16 -24.70
N LEU A 237 17.09 -2.69 -25.61
CA LEU A 237 17.49 -2.43 -27.00
C LEU A 237 18.61 -1.39 -27.08
N ARG A 238 18.55 -0.33 -26.26
CA ARG A 238 19.58 0.72 -26.20
C ARG A 238 20.87 0.26 -25.53
N GLU A 239 20.80 -0.44 -24.40
CA GLU A 239 21.97 -0.90 -23.67
C GLU A 239 22.70 -2.02 -24.42
N LYS A 240 21.98 -2.88 -25.15
CA LYS A 240 22.57 -3.96 -25.96
C LYS A 240 23.54 -3.45 -27.03
N SER A 241 23.32 -2.24 -27.56
CA SER A 241 24.18 -1.66 -28.62
C SER A 241 25.44 -0.95 -28.09
N LYS A 242 25.67 -0.93 -26.77
CA LYS A 242 26.83 -0.24 -26.18
C LYS A 242 28.09 -1.11 -26.18
N ASP A 243 29.25 -0.47 -26.31
CA ASP A 243 30.57 -1.11 -26.44
C ASP A 243 30.89 -2.09 -25.31
N TYR A 244 30.50 -1.80 -24.06
CA TYR A 244 30.77 -2.70 -22.94
C TYR A 244 30.02 -4.04 -23.05
N VAL A 245 28.84 -4.06 -23.70
CA VAL A 245 28.10 -5.29 -23.97
C VAL A 245 28.77 -6.07 -25.09
N ILE A 246 29.18 -5.38 -26.16
CA ILE A 246 29.91 -5.99 -27.29
C ILE A 246 31.23 -6.61 -26.79
N ALA A 247 31.96 -5.92 -25.92
CA ALA A 247 33.17 -6.43 -25.28
C ALA A 247 32.88 -7.69 -24.43
N ALA A 248 31.80 -7.69 -23.65
CA ALA A 248 31.39 -8.86 -22.87
C ALA A 248 31.07 -10.07 -23.75
N VAL A 249 30.39 -9.86 -24.89
CA VAL A 249 30.12 -10.90 -25.89
C VAL A 249 31.43 -11.41 -26.50
N ALA A 250 32.36 -10.53 -26.88
CA ALA A 250 33.66 -10.90 -27.44
C ALA A 250 34.53 -11.71 -26.45
N MET A 251 34.39 -11.47 -25.15
CA MET A 251 35.01 -12.25 -24.08
C MET A 251 34.31 -13.59 -23.79
N GLY A 252 33.24 -13.94 -24.52
CA GLY A 252 32.52 -15.21 -24.36
C GLY A 252 31.60 -15.26 -23.15
N ALA A 253 31.12 -14.11 -22.63
CA ALA A 253 30.14 -14.11 -21.55
C ALA A 253 28.81 -14.74 -21.99
N SER A 254 28.20 -15.56 -21.12
CA SER A 254 26.90 -16.15 -21.40
C SER A 254 25.79 -15.10 -21.45
N ASN A 255 24.74 -15.37 -22.25
CA ASN A 255 23.58 -14.47 -22.39
C ASN A 255 22.96 -14.12 -21.03
N THR A 256 22.83 -15.09 -20.12
CA THR A 256 22.30 -14.86 -18.76
C THR A 256 23.18 -13.87 -17.99
N LYS A 257 24.51 -14.01 -18.08
CA LYS A 257 25.44 -13.08 -17.43
C LYS A 257 25.34 -11.69 -18.03
N ILE A 258 25.22 -11.58 -19.36
CA ILE A 258 25.02 -10.31 -20.06
C ILE A 258 23.73 -9.62 -19.61
N ILE A 259 22.61 -10.35 -19.60
CA ILE A 259 21.31 -9.82 -19.17
C ILE A 259 21.36 -9.33 -17.72
N PHE A 260 21.71 -10.20 -16.77
CA PHE A 260 21.53 -9.90 -15.34
C PHE A 260 22.68 -9.09 -14.72
N SER A 261 23.91 -9.23 -15.23
CA SER A 261 25.08 -8.56 -14.64
C SER A 261 25.49 -7.28 -15.39
N HIS A 262 25.16 -7.16 -16.68
CA HIS A 262 25.63 -6.05 -17.50
C HIS A 262 24.51 -5.12 -17.98
N ILE A 263 23.40 -5.65 -18.51
CA ILE A 263 22.34 -4.82 -19.07
C ILE A 263 21.32 -4.41 -18.00
N LEU A 264 20.71 -5.39 -17.31
CA LEU A 264 19.61 -5.14 -16.37
C LEU A 264 19.94 -4.06 -15.33
N PRO A 265 21.09 -4.08 -14.63
CA PRO A 265 21.40 -3.07 -13.62
C PRO A 265 21.45 -1.63 -14.17
N ASN A 266 21.82 -1.47 -15.45
CA ASN A 266 21.87 -0.17 -16.14
C ASN A 266 20.50 0.26 -16.69
N SER A 267 19.59 -0.70 -16.91
CA SER A 267 18.23 -0.48 -17.41
C SER A 267 17.16 -0.25 -16.32
N LEU A 268 17.54 -0.23 -15.02
CA LEU A 268 16.58 -0.06 -13.91
C LEU A 268 16.11 1.39 -13.70
N THR A 269 16.68 2.37 -14.41
CA THR A 269 16.36 3.79 -14.23
C THR A 269 14.85 4.10 -14.41
N PRO A 270 14.16 3.58 -15.45
CA PRO A 270 12.72 3.78 -15.58
C PRO A 270 11.92 3.07 -14.49
N VAL A 271 12.33 1.86 -14.09
CA VAL A 271 11.67 1.09 -13.02
C VAL A 271 11.57 1.92 -11.75
N ILE A 272 12.70 2.47 -11.31
CA ILE A 272 12.79 3.28 -10.10
C ILE A 272 11.95 4.56 -10.22
N SER A 273 11.87 5.12 -11.42
CA SER A 273 11.09 6.33 -11.70
C SER A 273 9.57 6.06 -11.71
N PHE A 274 9.12 4.89 -12.15
CA PHE A 274 7.71 4.57 -12.32
C PHE A 274 7.07 3.85 -11.13
N ILE A 275 7.83 3.19 -10.25
CA ILE A 275 7.29 2.52 -9.05
C ILE A 275 6.30 3.42 -8.26
N PRO A 276 6.63 4.67 -7.92
CA PRO A 276 5.73 5.53 -7.13
C PRO A 276 4.40 5.79 -7.83
N PHE A 277 4.43 6.04 -9.14
CA PHE A 277 3.23 6.27 -9.95
C PHE A 277 2.40 5.00 -10.12
N ALA A 278 3.06 3.84 -10.23
CA ALA A 278 2.38 2.55 -10.28
C ALA A 278 1.65 2.26 -8.96
N VAL A 279 2.27 2.55 -7.81
CA VAL A 279 1.61 2.42 -6.50
C VAL A 279 0.40 3.36 -6.41
N VAL A 280 0.53 4.62 -6.81
CA VAL A 280 -0.59 5.59 -6.86
C VAL A 280 -1.73 5.07 -7.75
N GLY A 281 -1.41 4.60 -8.95
CA GLY A 281 -2.38 4.04 -9.89
C GLY A 281 -3.09 2.81 -9.32
N ASN A 282 -2.35 1.90 -8.68
CA ASN A 282 -2.92 0.69 -8.09
C ASN A 282 -3.84 0.99 -6.90
N ILE A 283 -3.50 1.97 -6.04
CA ILE A 283 -4.42 2.44 -4.98
C ILE A 283 -5.68 3.04 -5.61
N ALA A 284 -5.54 3.91 -6.61
CA ALA A 284 -6.68 4.55 -7.26
C ALA A 284 -7.61 3.52 -7.92
N ILE A 285 -7.05 2.49 -8.59
CA ILE A 285 -7.82 1.41 -9.20
C ILE A 285 -8.55 0.60 -8.12
N LEU A 286 -7.88 0.20 -7.03
CA LEU A 286 -8.51 -0.54 -5.94
C LEU A 286 -9.70 0.24 -5.36
N VAL A 287 -9.50 1.52 -5.02
CA VAL A 287 -10.57 2.36 -4.47
C VAL A 287 -11.72 2.55 -5.47
N SER A 288 -11.41 2.68 -6.76
CA SER A 288 -12.42 2.78 -7.81
C SER A 288 -13.24 1.49 -7.94
N LEU A 289 -12.59 0.33 -7.85
CA LEU A 289 -13.27 -0.97 -7.88
C LEU A 289 -14.13 -1.19 -6.65
N ASP A 290 -13.63 -0.84 -5.47
CA ASP A 290 -14.40 -0.87 -4.22
C ASP A 290 -15.63 0.03 -4.31
N PHE A 291 -15.49 1.23 -4.86
CA PHE A 291 -16.60 2.17 -5.09
C PHE A 291 -17.64 1.61 -6.07
N LEU A 292 -17.20 0.92 -7.11
CA LEU A 292 -18.08 0.27 -8.10
C LEU A 292 -18.69 -1.04 -7.61
N GLY A 293 -18.26 -1.58 -6.46
CA GLY A 293 -18.73 -2.86 -5.92
C GLY A 293 -18.03 -4.09 -6.49
N PHE A 294 -16.94 -3.92 -7.24
CA PHE A 294 -16.14 -5.01 -7.83
C PHE A 294 -14.81 -5.24 -7.10
N GLY A 295 -14.57 -4.50 -6.02
CA GLY A 295 -13.37 -4.57 -5.20
C GLY A 295 -13.47 -5.61 -4.09
N LEU A 296 -12.91 -5.30 -2.93
CA LEU A 296 -12.89 -6.21 -1.78
C LEU A 296 -14.31 -6.35 -1.18
N PRO A 297 -14.74 -7.57 -0.84
CA PRO A 297 -16.10 -7.80 -0.34
C PRO A 297 -16.26 -7.25 1.09
N PRO A 298 -17.46 -6.77 1.46
CA PRO A 298 -17.80 -6.51 2.85
C PRO A 298 -17.60 -7.77 3.72
N PRO A 299 -17.14 -7.65 4.97
CA PRO A 299 -17.05 -6.44 5.79
C PRO A 299 -15.76 -5.63 5.65
N THR A 300 -14.83 -6.06 4.77
CA THR A 300 -13.48 -5.50 4.62
C THR A 300 -13.46 -3.96 4.63
N PRO A 301 -12.63 -3.31 5.47
CA PRO A 301 -12.52 -1.86 5.48
C PRO A 301 -11.99 -1.33 4.14
N SER A 302 -12.75 -0.41 3.52
CA SER A 302 -12.41 0.16 2.22
C SER A 302 -12.81 1.63 2.15
N TRP A 303 -11.92 2.45 1.58
CA TRP A 303 -12.20 3.85 1.28
C TRP A 303 -13.27 4.00 0.18
N GLY A 304 -13.22 3.15 -0.85
CA GLY A 304 -14.17 3.22 -1.97
C GLY A 304 -15.58 2.85 -1.56
N GLN A 305 -15.73 1.85 -0.68
CA GLN A 305 -17.03 1.50 -0.13
C GLN A 305 -17.64 2.65 0.69
N LEU A 306 -16.85 3.32 1.52
CA LEU A 306 -17.34 4.48 2.30
C LEU A 306 -17.82 5.60 1.38
N MET A 307 -17.06 5.89 0.31
CA MET A 307 -17.47 6.88 -0.69
C MET A 307 -18.74 6.46 -1.43
N GLN A 308 -18.91 5.18 -1.76
CA GLN A 308 -20.12 4.66 -2.40
C GLN A 308 -21.36 4.92 -1.51
N GLN A 309 -21.24 4.68 -0.21
CA GLN A 309 -22.30 4.94 0.76
C GLN A 309 -22.60 6.43 0.93
N GLY A 310 -21.57 7.29 0.90
CA GLY A 310 -21.78 8.74 0.93
C GLY A 310 -22.43 9.27 -0.35
N MET A 311 -22.15 8.67 -1.50
CA MET A 311 -22.77 9.05 -2.78
C MET A 311 -24.24 8.58 -2.90
N SER A 312 -24.63 7.50 -2.21
CA SER A 312 -26.03 7.06 -2.19
C SER A 312 -26.93 7.99 -1.35
N ASN A 313 -26.36 8.67 -0.35
CA ASN A 313 -27.05 9.72 0.39
C ASN A 313 -26.09 10.88 0.72
N ILE A 314 -26.16 11.93 -0.11
CA ILE A 314 -25.29 13.11 -0.06
C ILE A 314 -25.38 13.88 1.29
N GLN A 315 -26.44 13.68 2.07
CA GLN A 315 -26.55 14.27 3.41
C GLN A 315 -25.45 13.73 4.35
N ASN A 316 -24.96 12.52 4.11
CA ASN A 316 -23.88 11.87 4.86
C ASN A 316 -22.49 12.30 4.32
N TRP A 317 -22.25 13.60 4.27
CA TRP A 317 -21.07 14.20 3.63
C TRP A 317 -19.74 13.66 4.19
N TRP A 318 -19.68 13.26 5.46
CA TRP A 318 -18.46 12.73 6.09
C TRP A 318 -17.99 11.42 5.45
N LEU A 319 -18.92 10.61 4.91
CA LEU A 319 -18.62 9.37 4.19
C LEU A 319 -17.99 9.63 2.80
N VAL A 320 -18.05 10.86 2.29
CA VAL A 320 -17.38 11.26 1.05
C VAL A 320 -16.09 12.01 1.36
N VAL A 321 -16.16 13.03 2.21
CA VAL A 321 -15.06 13.97 2.46
C VAL A 321 -13.88 13.28 3.14
N PHE A 322 -14.10 12.47 4.18
CA PHE A 322 -12.98 11.88 4.92
C PHE A 322 -12.24 10.78 4.14
N PRO A 323 -12.90 9.82 3.47
CA PRO A 323 -12.19 8.87 2.63
C PRO A 323 -11.46 9.53 1.46
N LEU A 324 -12.07 10.54 0.81
CA LEU A 324 -11.40 11.29 -0.25
C LEU A 324 -10.17 12.04 0.26
N ALA A 325 -10.26 12.68 1.42
CA ALA A 325 -9.12 13.36 2.03
C ALA A 325 -8.00 12.38 2.39
N ALA A 326 -8.35 11.22 2.97
CA ALA A 326 -7.39 10.16 3.30
C ALA A 326 -6.69 9.62 2.06
N GLN A 327 -7.45 9.33 0.99
CA GLN A 327 -6.91 8.92 -0.30
C GLN A 327 -6.00 10.02 -0.87
N PHE A 328 -6.48 11.25 -0.96
CA PHE A 328 -5.72 12.38 -1.52
C PHE A 328 -4.39 12.58 -0.80
N LEU A 329 -4.38 12.65 0.54
CA LEU A 329 -3.17 12.85 1.33
C LEU A 329 -2.18 11.68 1.15
N THR A 330 -2.68 10.45 1.07
CA THR A 330 -1.86 9.26 0.85
C THR A 330 -1.20 9.30 -0.54
N LEU A 331 -1.99 9.55 -1.59
CA LEU A 331 -1.48 9.65 -2.96
C LEU A 331 -0.49 10.80 -3.10
N LEU A 332 -0.79 11.97 -2.53
CA LEU A 332 0.10 13.14 -2.53
C LEU A 332 1.46 12.81 -1.89
N CYS A 333 1.47 12.12 -0.75
CA CYS A 333 2.71 11.69 -0.12
C CYS A 333 3.52 10.77 -1.04
N ILE A 334 2.88 9.80 -1.69
CA ILE A 334 3.55 8.88 -2.62
C ILE A 334 4.10 9.63 -3.84
N VAL A 335 3.36 10.60 -4.38
CA VAL A 335 3.83 11.44 -5.51
C VAL A 335 5.07 12.23 -5.11
N PHE A 336 5.08 12.90 -3.96
CA PHE A 336 6.26 13.66 -3.50
C PHE A 336 7.48 12.77 -3.25
N ILE A 337 7.27 11.56 -2.73
CA ILE A 337 8.32 10.55 -2.62
C ILE A 337 8.86 10.23 -4.01
N GLY A 338 7.97 9.98 -4.98
CA GLY A 338 8.35 9.60 -6.33
C GLY A 338 9.10 10.65 -7.11
N GLU A 339 8.66 11.90 -7.06
CA GLU A 339 9.41 13.04 -7.62
C GLU A 339 10.81 13.12 -7.01
N SER A 340 10.92 12.96 -5.70
CA SER A 340 12.20 13.06 -5.00
C SER A 340 13.12 11.88 -5.29
N VAL A 341 12.56 10.67 -5.47
CA VAL A 341 13.32 9.49 -5.93
C VAL A 341 13.81 9.72 -7.36
N ARG A 342 12.95 10.15 -8.28
CA ARG A 342 13.35 10.43 -9.67
C ARG A 342 14.45 11.48 -9.73
N GLU A 343 14.30 12.58 -9.01
CA GLU A 343 15.29 13.65 -8.92
C GLU A 343 16.60 13.14 -8.31
N ALA A 344 16.55 12.31 -7.26
CA ALA A 344 17.74 11.71 -6.66
C ALA A 344 18.52 10.81 -7.63
N PHE A 345 17.83 10.21 -8.60
CA PHE A 345 18.40 9.32 -9.61
C PHE A 345 18.77 10.01 -10.93
N ASP A 346 18.36 11.27 -11.15
CA ASP A 346 18.70 12.04 -12.35
C ASP A 346 20.23 12.30 -12.43
N PRO A 347 20.92 11.82 -13.50
CA PRO A 347 22.35 12.00 -13.69
C PRO A 347 22.77 13.42 -14.13
N LYS A 348 21.85 14.29 -14.57
CA LYS A 348 22.15 15.61 -15.17
C LYS A 348 22.91 16.57 -14.24
N VAL A 349 22.84 16.39 -12.93
CA VAL A 349 23.62 17.22 -11.98
C VAL A 349 25.14 17.05 -12.16
N TYR A 350 25.59 15.96 -12.79
CA TYR A 350 27.00 15.68 -13.01
C TYR A 350 27.46 15.84 -14.46
N SER A 351 26.56 16.01 -15.44
CA SER A 351 26.95 16.30 -16.82
C SER A 351 27.25 17.79 -16.96
N ARG A 352 28.50 18.17 -16.65
CA ARG A 352 29.06 19.44 -17.12
C ARG A 352 29.38 19.32 -18.61
N LEU A 353 28.34 19.27 -19.43
CA LEU A 353 28.42 19.58 -20.84
C LEU A 353 27.42 20.72 -21.05
N LYS A 354 27.91 21.93 -20.83
CA LYS A 354 27.31 23.15 -21.36
C LYS A 354 28.06 23.51 -22.64
#